data_AF-A0A923YXA6-F1
#
_entry.id   AF-A0A923YXA6-F1
#
_cell.length_a   1.000
_cell.length_b   1.000
_cell.length_c   1.000
_cell.angle_alpha   90.00
_cell.angle_beta   90.00
_cell.angle_gamma   90.00
#
_symmetry.space_group_name_H-M   'P 1'
#
loop_
_entity.id
_entity.type
_entity.pdbx_description
1 polymer ?
#
loop_
_entity_poly.entity_id
_entity_poly.type
_entity_poly.pdbx_seq_one_letter_code
_entity_poly.pdbx_strand_id
1 'polypeptide(L)'
;IPGEITAVMMKGQSIRGIIEGDSDPHSFIPELIAHHRRGDLPFERMIRTYPFDQINEAVAAQARGECIKVVLLMDAPPGDEDHD
;
A
#
# COMPACT_ATOMS: atom_id res chain seq x y z
N ILE A 1 -21.94 6.64 21.27
CA ILE A 1 -23.27 6.49 21.94
C ILE A 1 -23.34 5.10 22.54
N PRO A 2 -23.72 4.92 23.81
CA PRO A 2 -23.74 3.61 24.50
C PRO A 2 -24.53 2.49 23.79
N GLY A 3 -25.51 2.84 22.95
CA GLY A 3 -26.35 1.87 22.21
C GLY A 3 -25.62 1.04 21.15
N GLU A 4 -24.51 1.53 20.59
CA GLU A 4 -23.80 0.80 19.53
C GLU A 4 -22.96 -0.36 20.07
N ILE A 5 -22.32 -0.19 21.23
CA ILE A 5 -21.58 -1.26 21.91
C ILE A 5 -22.52 -2.38 22.36
N THR A 6 -23.70 -2.05 22.87
CA THR A 6 -24.71 -3.05 23.24
C THR A 6 -25.16 -3.88 22.04
N ALA A 7 -25.32 -3.26 20.86
CA ALA A 7 -25.71 -3.97 19.65
C ALA A 7 -24.63 -4.95 19.16
N VAL A 8 -23.36 -4.56 19.21
CA VAL A 8 -22.21 -5.42 18.89
C VAL A 8 -22.18 -6.64 19.81
N MET A 9 -22.37 -6.43 21.12
CA MET A 9 -22.38 -7.50 22.11
C MET A 9 -23.55 -8.47 21.91
N MET A 10 -24.77 -7.96 21.70
CA MET A 10 -25.97 -8.79 21.52
C MET A 10 -25.92 -9.65 20.25
N LYS A 11 -25.18 -9.22 19.23
CA LYS A 11 -24.97 -9.96 17.97
C LYS A 11 -23.75 -10.88 18.01
N GLY A 12 -22.98 -10.92 19.11
CA GLY A 12 -21.75 -11.71 19.21
C GLY A 12 -20.63 -11.23 18.27
N GLN A 13 -20.62 -9.95 17.90
CA GLN A 13 -19.62 -9.38 17.00
C GLN A 13 -18.35 -8.99 17.78
N SER A 14 -17.19 -9.07 17.11
CA SER A 14 -15.90 -8.65 17.66
C SER A 14 -15.42 -7.32 17.05
N ILE A 15 -14.80 -6.46 17.86
CA ILE A 15 -14.07 -5.28 17.40
C ILE A 15 -12.57 -5.54 17.57
N ARG A 16 -11.78 -5.33 16.51
CA ARG A 16 -10.32 -5.43 16.53
C ARG A 16 -9.71 -4.17 15.91
N GLY A 17 -8.79 -3.53 16.62
CA GLY A 17 -7.94 -2.49 16.03
C GLY A 17 -6.79 -3.13 15.27
N ILE A 18 -6.44 -2.56 14.11
CA ILE A 18 -5.35 -3.05 13.24
C ILE A 18 -4.49 -1.84 12.90
N ILE A 19 -3.18 -2.00 13.03
CA ILE A 19 -2.17 -0.99 12.64
C ILE A 19 -1.33 -1.63 11.53
N GLU A 20 -1.24 -0.99 10.37
CA GLU A 20 -0.41 -1.42 9.23
C GLU A 20 -0.57 -2.92 8.87
N GLY A 21 -1.81 -3.44 8.97
CA GLY A 21 -2.11 -4.83 8.65
C GLY A 21 -1.84 -5.87 9.77
N ASP A 22 -1.33 -5.48 10.94
CA ASP A 22 -1.05 -6.39 12.08
C ASP A 22 -0.20 -7.62 11.66
N SER A 23 0.81 -7.37 10.81
CA SER A 23 1.64 -8.40 10.18
C SER A 23 3.13 -8.22 10.51
N ASP A 24 3.90 -9.31 10.41
CA ASP A 24 5.36 -9.25 10.39
C ASP A 24 5.85 -8.97 8.96
N PRO A 25 6.44 -7.78 8.67
CA PRO A 25 6.83 -7.42 7.31
C PRO A 25 7.90 -8.34 6.72
N HIS A 26 8.78 -8.92 7.55
CA HIS A 26 9.87 -9.77 7.07
C HIS A 26 9.38 -11.08 6.48
N SER A 27 8.25 -11.61 6.97
CA SER A 27 7.61 -12.81 6.42
C SER A 27 6.51 -12.46 5.41
N PHE A 28 5.73 -11.42 5.66
CA PHE A 28 4.54 -11.11 4.86
C PHE A 28 4.85 -10.45 3.51
N ILE A 29 5.85 -9.56 3.43
CA ILE A 29 6.22 -8.94 2.14
C ILE A 29 6.69 -10.01 1.12
N PRO A 30 7.58 -10.97 1.48
CA PRO A 30 7.92 -12.07 0.58
C PRO A 30 6.72 -12.90 0.11
N GLU A 31 5.74 -13.13 0.98
CA GLU A 31 4.49 -13.83 0.62
C GLU A 31 3.69 -13.05 -0.43
N LEU A 32 3.48 -11.74 -0.23
CA LEU A 32 2.79 -10.86 -1.19
C LEU A 32 3.49 -10.85 -2.56
N ILE A 33 4.83 -10.79 -2.58
CA ILE A 33 5.62 -10.89 -3.82
C ILE A 33 5.37 -12.24 -4.51
N ALA A 34 5.31 -13.34 -3.76
CA ALA A 34 5.04 -14.65 -4.32
C ALA A 34 3.63 -14.74 -4.93
N HIS A 35 2.62 -14.15 -4.28
CA HIS A 35 1.27 -14.05 -4.86
C HIS A 35 1.24 -13.23 -6.14
N HIS A 36 1.92 -12.09 -6.18
CA HIS A 36 2.02 -11.28 -7.39
C HIS A 36 2.67 -12.05 -8.55
N ARG A 37 3.80 -12.72 -8.30
CA ARG A 37 4.51 -13.53 -9.31
C ARG A 37 3.66 -14.68 -9.88
N ARG A 38 2.72 -15.22 -9.09
CA ARG A 38 1.77 -16.26 -9.55
C ARG A 38 0.51 -15.68 -10.20
N GLY A 39 0.32 -14.36 -10.18
CA GLY A 39 -0.87 -13.69 -10.68
C GLY A 39 -2.07 -13.65 -9.71
N ASP A 40 -1.90 -14.15 -8.48
CA ASP A 40 -2.94 -14.15 -7.44
C ASP A 40 -3.18 -12.72 -6.89
N LEU A 41 -2.16 -11.86 -6.97
CA LEU A 41 -2.20 -10.47 -6.52
C LEU A 41 -1.70 -9.51 -7.61
N PRO A 42 -2.56 -9.12 -8.57
CA PRO A 42 -2.19 -8.24 -9.67
C PRO A 42 -2.19 -6.75 -9.24
N PHE A 43 -1.39 -6.41 -8.21
CA PHE A 43 -1.36 -5.06 -7.64
C PHE A 43 -0.80 -4.01 -8.61
N GLU A 44 -0.03 -4.42 -9.60
CA GLU A 44 0.51 -3.56 -10.66
C GLU A 44 -0.59 -2.83 -11.43
N ARG A 45 -1.81 -3.40 -11.49
CA ARG A 45 -2.98 -2.75 -12.11
C ARG A 45 -3.46 -1.51 -11.36
N MET A 46 -3.06 -1.35 -10.11
CA MET A 46 -3.39 -0.19 -9.27
C MET A 46 -2.37 0.94 -9.40
N ILE A 47 -1.20 0.66 -10.00
CA ILE A 47 -0.05 1.57 -10.03
C ILE A 47 -0.12 2.49 -11.24
N ARG A 48 0.14 3.78 -11.01
CA ARG A 48 0.57 4.72 -12.05
C ARG A 48 1.95 5.28 -11.69
N THR A 49 2.86 5.27 -12.66
CA THR A 49 4.22 5.79 -12.48
C THR A 49 4.32 7.24 -12.95
N TYR A 50 5.07 8.05 -12.20
CA TYR A 50 5.46 9.42 -12.59
C TYR A 50 6.97 9.57 -12.39
N PRO A 51 7.68 10.37 -13.20
CA PRO A 51 9.04 10.77 -12.87
C PRO A 51 9.05 11.58 -11.57
N PHE A 52 10.15 11.52 -10.83
CA PHE A 52 10.26 12.16 -9.52
C PHE A 52 10.03 13.69 -9.56
N ASP A 53 10.47 14.35 -10.64
CA ASP A 53 10.28 15.79 -10.87
C ASP A 53 8.80 16.22 -11.00
N GLN A 54 7.89 15.26 -11.21
CA GLN A 54 6.44 15.47 -11.29
C GLN A 54 5.70 15.13 -9.99
N ILE A 55 6.38 15.04 -8.84
CA ILE A 55 5.78 14.67 -7.55
C ILE A 55 4.48 15.42 -7.23
N ASN A 56 4.41 16.73 -7.49
CA ASN A 56 3.22 17.53 -7.19
C ASN A 56 2.02 17.12 -8.05
N GLU A 57 2.23 16.88 -9.34
CA GLU A 57 1.16 16.42 -10.23
C GLU A 57 0.75 14.98 -9.90
N ALA A 58 1.72 14.13 -9.58
CA ALA A 58 1.46 12.75 -9.21
C ALA A 58 0.53 12.66 -7.97
N VAL A 59 0.85 13.42 -6.92
CA VAL A 59 0.02 13.51 -5.70
C VAL A 59 -1.37 14.09 -6.02
N ALA A 60 -1.44 15.13 -6.86
CA ALA A 60 -2.70 15.74 -7.25
C ALA A 60 -3.59 14.77 -8.06
N ALA A 61 -3.03 14.03 -9.01
CA ALA A 61 -3.74 13.02 -9.80
C ALA A 61 -4.29 11.88 -8.93
N GLN A 62 -3.53 11.43 -7.92
CA GLN A 62 -4.02 10.44 -6.94
C GLN A 62 -5.15 11.02 -6.09
N ALA A 63 -5.04 12.27 -5.63
CA ALA A 63 -6.09 12.94 -4.84
C ALA A 63 -7.38 13.16 -5.65
N ARG A 64 -7.27 13.39 -6.96
CA ARG A 64 -8.41 13.47 -7.91
C ARG A 64 -9.00 12.10 -8.25
N GLY A 65 -8.39 11.00 -7.79
CA GLY A 65 -8.86 9.63 -8.04
C GLY A 65 -8.56 9.11 -9.43
N GLU A 66 -7.67 9.77 -10.20
CA GLU A 66 -7.30 9.33 -11.55
C GLU A 66 -6.45 8.05 -11.53
N CYS A 67 -5.80 7.76 -10.40
CA CYS A 67 -5.06 6.53 -10.13
C CYS A 67 -5.19 6.14 -8.66
N ILE A 68 -5.04 4.85 -8.37
CA ILE A 68 -5.20 4.30 -7.02
C ILE A 68 -3.92 4.48 -6.21
N LYS A 69 -2.77 4.13 -6.79
CA LYS A 69 -1.45 4.26 -6.15
C LYS A 69 -0.44 4.85 -7.12
N VAL A 70 0.19 5.94 -6.71
CA VAL A 70 1.34 6.52 -7.41
C VAL A 70 2.64 5.86 -6.94
N VAL A 71 3.53 5.60 -7.90
CA VAL A 71 4.94 5.26 -7.67
C VAL A 71 5.80 6.28 -8.42
N LEU A 72 6.70 6.94 -7.69
CA LEU A 72 7.66 7.86 -8.31
C LEU A 72 8.87 7.07 -8.79
N LEU A 73 9.25 7.28 -10.05
CA LEU A 73 10.48 6.73 -10.61
C LEU A 73 11.58 7.77 -10.42
N MET A 74 12.62 7.37 -9.69
CA MET A 74 13.86 8.14 -9.62
C MET A 74 14.59 8.00 -10.96
N ASP A 75 15.27 9.05 -11.40
CA ASP A 75 16.30 8.88 -12.42
C ASP A 75 17.33 7.87 -11.93
N ALA A 76 17.96 7.13 -12.85
CA ALA A 76 18.99 6.18 -12.48
C ALA A 76 20.02 6.87 -11.58
N PRO A 77 20.37 6.30 -10.41
CA PRO A 77 21.47 6.85 -9.63
C PRO A 77 22.71 6.93 -10.53
N PRO A 78 23.55 7.98 -10.43
CA PRO A 78 24.90 7.88 -10.96
C PRO A 78 25.49 6.58 -10.41
N GLY A 79 25.99 5.72 -11.31
CA GLY A 79 26.32 4.33 -10.99
C GLY A 79 27.13 4.20 -9.71
N ASP A 80 26.79 3.20 -8.92
CA ASP A 80 27.38 2.80 -7.65
C ASP A 80 28.84 3.29 -7.51
N GLU A 81 29.06 4.43 -6.83
CA GLU A 81 30.32 4.66 -6.17
C GLU A 81 30.29 3.76 -4.93
N ASP A 82 30.98 2.63 -5.06
CA ASP A 82 31.20 1.61 -4.03
C ASP A 82 31.26 2.24 -2.63
N HIS A 83 30.23 2.00 -1.83
CA HIS A 83 30.29 2.22 -0.39
C HIS A 83 30.78 0.92 0.25
N ASP A 84 32.10 0.79 0.31
CA ASP A 84 32.83 -0.13 1.22
C ASP A 84 32.38 0.07 2.69
#